data_AF-A0A1V5RRH2-F1
#
_entry.id   AF-A0A1V5RRH2-F1
#
_cell.length_a   1.000
_cell.length_b   1.000
_cell.length_c   1.000
_cell.angle_alpha   90.00
_cell.angle_beta   90.00
_cell.angle_gamma   90.00
#
_symmetry.space_group_name_H-M   'P 1'
#
loop_
_entity.id
_entity.type
_entity.pdbx_description
1 polymer ?
#
loop_
_entity_poly.entity_id
_entity_poly.type
_entity_poly.pdbx_seq_one_letter_code
_entity_poly.pdbx_strand_id
1 'polypeptide(L)'
;MKPLAGIEEKRAFLLQHHLALYDVIYRCDIIGSGDASIQNVIPSDLSPILKEADIRHIFCNGGTAYRSYQKYQERKTGYKAIQLPSTSPANARYSMDDLYDHWKILRELSDPPCNPASL
;
A
#
# COMPACT_ATOMS: atom_id res chain seq x y z
N MET A 1 13.01 -18.02 2.48
CA MET A 1 13.24 -16.71 3.13
C MET A 1 12.74 -16.80 4.57
N LYS A 2 13.53 -16.33 5.56
CA LYS A 2 13.11 -16.32 6.96
C LYS A 2 12.13 -15.16 7.19
N PRO A 3 11.03 -15.32 7.95
CA PRO A 3 10.15 -14.20 8.30
C PRO A 3 10.90 -13.13 9.10
N LEU A 4 10.65 -11.85 8.81
CA LEU A 4 11.19 -10.73 9.58
C LEU A 4 10.59 -10.74 10.99
N ALA A 5 11.45 -10.64 12.00
CA ALA A 5 11.09 -10.67 13.41
C ALA A 5 10.88 -9.26 13.98
N GLY A 6 9.72 -9.03 14.60
CA GLY A 6 9.44 -7.77 15.29
C GLY A 6 9.14 -6.58 14.38
N ILE A 7 8.87 -5.43 14.99
CA ILE A 7 8.48 -4.19 14.28
C ILE A 7 9.70 -3.49 13.68
N GLU A 8 10.83 -3.50 14.39
CA GLU A 8 12.04 -2.78 13.96
C GLU A 8 12.68 -3.40 12.71
N GLU A 9 12.74 -4.73 12.61
CA GLU A 9 13.26 -5.39 11.40
C GLU A 9 12.37 -5.10 10.18
N LYS A 10 11.05 -5.05 10.37
CA LYS A 10 10.09 -4.69 9.33
C LYS A 10 10.24 -3.24 8.90
N ARG A 11 10.46 -2.31 9.84
CA ARG A 11 10.73 -0.90 9.54
C ARG A 11 12.04 -0.73 8.76
N ALA A 12 13.11 -1.39 9.21
CA ALA A 12 14.40 -1.37 8.54
C ALA A 12 14.29 -1.91 7.10
N PHE A 13 13.56 -3.02 6.91
CA PHE A 13 13.28 -3.56 5.59
C PHE A 13 12.57 -2.57 4.68
N LEU A 14 11.49 -1.93 5.15
CA LEU A 14 10.77 -0.94 4.37
C LEU A 14 11.67 0.24 3.98
N LEU A 15 12.44 0.78 4.93
CA LEU A 15 13.36 1.90 4.68
C LEU A 15 14.48 1.53 3.69
N GLN A 16 15.08 0.34 3.84
CA GLN A 16 16.13 -0.15 2.94
C GLN A 16 15.63 -0.30 1.49
N HIS A 17 14.35 -0.62 1.31
CA HIS A 17 13.72 -0.78 0.00
C HIS A 17 12.96 0.46 -0.48
N HIS A 18 13.11 1.61 0.18
CA HIS A 18 12.41 2.86 -0.15
C HIS A 18 10.89 2.74 -0.19
N LEU A 19 10.34 1.91 0.69
CA LEU A 19 8.90 1.69 0.83
C LEU A 19 8.37 2.45 2.05
N ALA A 20 7.24 3.14 1.85
CA ALA A 20 6.43 3.69 2.93
C ALA A 20 5.15 2.87 3.07
N LEU A 21 4.73 2.61 4.32
CA LEU A 21 3.49 1.91 4.63
C LEU A 21 2.61 2.80 5.51
N TYR A 22 1.34 2.96 5.14
CA TYR A 22 0.40 3.81 5.85
C TYR A 22 -1.04 3.39 5.59
N ASP A 23 -1.95 3.73 6.51
CA ASP A 23 -3.38 3.49 6.37
C ASP A 23 -4.10 4.67 5.71
N VAL A 24 -5.05 4.37 4.83
CA VAL A 24 -5.89 5.39 4.18
C VAL A 24 -6.85 6.05 5.18
N ILE A 25 -7.27 5.28 6.18
CA ILE A 25 -8.20 5.67 7.24
C ILE A 25 -7.41 5.79 8.53
N TYR A 26 -7.31 7.00 9.08
CA TYR A 26 -6.65 7.24 10.35
C TYR A 26 -7.46 6.67 11.52
N ARG A 27 -8.78 6.79 11.44
CA ARG A 27 -9.70 6.26 12.45
C ARG A 27 -11.06 5.94 11.84
N CYS A 28 -11.68 4.86 12.31
CA CYS A 28 -13.08 4.54 12.03
C CYS A 28 -13.64 3.68 13.14
N ASP A 29 -14.97 3.52 13.14
CA ASP A 29 -15.63 2.46 13.89
C ASP A 29 -15.75 1.24 12.98
N ILE A 30 -15.36 0.06 13.47
CA ILE A 30 -15.40 -1.21 12.75
C ILE A 30 -15.72 -2.35 13.71
N ILE A 31 -16.52 -3.32 13.27
CA ILE A 31 -16.82 -4.54 14.01
C ILE A 31 -15.89 -5.64 13.51
N GLY A 32 -14.93 -6.03 14.36
CA GLY A 32 -13.88 -6.97 13.97
C GLY A 32 -13.05 -6.45 12.80
N SER A 33 -12.85 -7.28 11.77
CA SER A 33 -12.19 -6.91 10.51
C SER A 33 -13.18 -6.75 9.34
N GLY A 34 -14.47 -6.58 9.63
CA GLY A 34 -15.50 -6.52 8.60
C GLY A 34 -15.57 -5.17 7.92
N ASP A 35 -14.96 -5.03 6.74
CA ASP A 35 -14.97 -3.78 5.94
C ASP A 35 -16.37 -3.19 5.72
N ALA A 36 -17.40 -4.04 5.63
CA ALA A 36 -18.80 -3.62 5.46
C ALA A 36 -19.37 -2.86 6.69
N SER A 37 -18.72 -2.97 7.85
CA SER A 37 -19.11 -2.32 9.09
C SER A 37 -18.39 -0.98 9.34
N ILE A 38 -17.49 -0.57 8.43
CA ILE A 38 -16.73 0.67 8.59
C ILE A 38 -17.67 1.87 8.57
N GLN A 39 -17.65 2.65 9.65
CA GLN A 39 -18.43 3.87 9.83
C GLN A 39 -17.61 4.98 10.49
N ASN A 40 -18.15 6.20 10.53
CA ASN A 40 -17.52 7.37 11.19
C ASN A 40 -16.06 7.59 10.79
N VAL A 41 -15.79 7.46 9.49
CA VAL A 41 -14.44 7.49 8.91
C VAL A 41 -13.80 8.87 9.07
N ILE A 42 -12.64 8.90 9.72
CA ILE A 42 -11.68 9.99 9.70
C ILE A 42 -10.53 9.56 8.77
N PRO A 43 -10.42 10.13 7.56
CA PRO A 43 -9.35 9.78 6.64
C PRO A 43 -8.01 10.31 7.17
N SER A 44 -6.93 9.60 6.83
CA SER A 44 -5.57 10.13 6.97
C SER A 44 -5.38 11.39 6.13
N ASP A 45 -4.46 12.28 6.48
CA ASP A 45 -4.02 13.34 5.59
C ASP A 45 -2.64 12.99 5.00
N LEU A 46 -2.65 12.50 3.76
CA LEU A 46 -1.42 12.14 3.05
C LEU A 46 -0.82 13.32 2.29
N SER A 47 -1.49 14.47 2.25
CA SER A 47 -1.07 15.64 1.47
C SER A 47 0.35 16.13 1.81
N PRO A 48 0.77 16.20 3.09
CA PRO A 48 2.13 16.61 3.43
C PRO A 48 3.19 15.65 2.85
N ILE A 49 2.97 14.35 3.00
CA ILE A 49 3.90 13.32 2.52
C ILE A 49 3.98 13.33 0.99
N LEU A 50 2.84 13.39 0.31
CA LEU A 50 2.78 13.42 -1.16
C LEU A 50 3.31 14.72 -1.77
N LYS A 51 3.47 15.78 -0.96
CA LYS A 51 4.07 17.05 -1.39
C LYS A 51 5.58 17.07 -1.19
N GLU A 52 6.08 16.46 -0.12
CA GLU A 52 7.48 16.56 0.29
C GLU A 52 8.35 15.39 -0.15
N ALA A 53 7.80 14.17 -0.20
CA ALA A 53 8.55 12.99 -0.60
C ALA A 53 8.46 12.70 -2.10
N ASP A 54 9.50 12.10 -2.67
CA ASP A 54 9.52 11.59 -4.05
C ASP A 54 8.68 10.29 -4.17
N ILE A 55 7.37 10.42 -4.02
CA ILE A 55 6.42 9.31 -4.14
C ILE A 55 6.06 9.11 -5.61
N ARG A 56 6.57 8.03 -6.19
CA ARG A 56 6.35 7.71 -7.62
C ARG A 56 5.13 6.84 -7.86
N HIS A 57 4.84 5.93 -6.93
CA HIS A 57 3.75 4.97 -7.04
C HIS A 57 3.05 4.78 -5.70
N ILE A 58 1.74 4.59 -5.76
CA ILE A 58 0.88 4.30 -4.60
C ILE A 58 0.14 3.01 -4.89
N PHE A 59 0.21 2.07 -3.95
CA PHE A 59 -0.46 0.78 -4.04
C PHE A 59 -1.45 0.64 -2.89
N CYS A 60 -2.69 0.25 -3.20
CA CYS A 60 -3.72 0.00 -2.20
C CYS A 60 -3.90 -1.50 -1.98
N ASN A 61 -3.74 -1.93 -0.73
CA ASN A 61 -3.94 -3.31 -0.30
C ASN A 61 -5.44 -3.62 -0.16
N GLY A 62 -6.06 -4.08 -1.24
CA GLY A 62 -7.48 -4.45 -1.28
C GLY A 62 -8.43 -3.34 -1.74
N GLY A 63 -9.65 -3.73 -2.11
CA GLY A 63 -10.63 -2.83 -2.72
C GLY A 63 -11.17 -1.76 -1.77
N THR A 64 -11.24 -2.04 -0.47
CA THR A 64 -11.71 -1.07 0.53
C THR A 64 -10.71 0.07 0.71
N ALA A 65 -9.41 -0.25 0.79
CA ALA A 65 -8.35 0.74 0.80
C ALA A 65 -8.38 1.58 -0.49
N TYR A 66 -8.53 0.94 -1.65
CA TYR A 66 -8.57 1.63 -2.94
C TYR A 66 -9.74 2.61 -3.06
N ARG A 67 -10.98 2.17 -2.75
CA ARG A 67 -12.16 3.05 -2.78
C ARG A 67 -12.04 4.22 -1.80
N SER A 68 -11.49 3.96 -0.61
CA SER A 68 -11.25 5.00 0.40
C SER A 68 -10.20 6.00 -0.10
N TYR A 69 -9.13 5.51 -0.74
CA TYR A 69 -8.06 6.35 -1.26
C TYR A 69 -8.58 7.26 -2.37
N GLN A 70 -9.35 6.70 -3.32
CA GLN A 70 -9.99 7.49 -4.38
C GLN A 70 -10.91 8.58 -3.82
N LYS A 71 -11.68 8.24 -2.77
CA LYS A 71 -12.63 9.16 -2.15
C LYS A 71 -11.93 10.31 -1.40
N TYR A 72 -10.88 10.00 -0.63
CA TYR A 72 -10.31 10.93 0.35
C TYR A 72 -8.97 11.55 -0.05
N GLN A 73 -8.16 10.87 -0.87
CA GLN A 73 -6.79 11.25 -1.19
C GLN A 73 -6.64 11.65 -2.66
N GLU A 74 -7.02 10.79 -3.61
CA GLU A 74 -6.81 11.03 -5.05
C GLU A 74 -7.51 12.32 -5.51
N ARG A 75 -8.75 12.54 -5.07
CA ARG A 75 -9.50 13.77 -5.39
C ARG A 75 -8.83 15.05 -4.89
N LYS A 76 -8.06 14.97 -3.81
CA LYS A 76 -7.38 16.13 -3.21
C LYS A 76 -5.99 16.37 -3.80
N THR A 77 -5.27 15.29 -4.09
CA THR A 77 -3.83 15.32 -4.39
C THR A 77 -3.52 15.07 -5.86
N GLY A 78 -4.44 14.48 -6.62
CA GLY A 78 -4.25 14.09 -8.02
C GLY A 78 -3.42 12.82 -8.22
N TYR A 79 -2.82 12.26 -7.16
CA TYR A 79 -2.03 11.04 -7.25
C TYR A 79 -2.93 9.82 -7.38
N LYS A 80 -2.78 9.08 -8.48
CA LYS A 80 -3.49 7.82 -8.71
C LYS A 80 -2.84 6.68 -7.92
N ALA A 81 -3.67 5.73 -7.49
CA ALA A 81 -3.21 4.49 -6.89
C ALA A 81 -3.49 3.27 -7.79
N ILE A 82 -2.70 2.21 -7.60
CA ILE A 82 -2.91 0.89 -8.18
C ILE A 82 -3.58 0.01 -7.13
N GLN A 83 -4.72 -0.59 -7.48
CA GLN A 83 -5.40 -1.56 -6.61
C GLN A 83 -4.71 -2.91 -6.69
N LEU A 84 -4.29 -3.45 -5.54
CA LEU A 84 -3.77 -4.81 -5.41
C LEU A 84 -4.72 -5.70 -4.60
N PRO A 85 -4.67 -7.04 -4.76
CA PRO A 85 -5.45 -7.96 -3.95
C PRO A 85 -5.05 -7.85 -2.48
N SER A 86 -6.03 -8.03 -1.59
CA SER A 86 -5.80 -7.92 -0.16
C SER A 86 -4.88 -9.03 0.34
N THR A 87 -3.84 -8.69 1.10
CA THR A 87 -2.97 -9.67 1.79
C THR A 87 -3.57 -10.20 3.10
N SER A 88 -4.82 -9.85 3.42
CA SER A 88 -5.50 -10.33 4.62
C SER A 88 -5.76 -11.84 4.53
N PRO A 89 -5.59 -12.61 5.62
CA PRO A 89 -6.01 -14.02 5.65
C PRO A 89 -7.50 -14.24 5.36
N ALA A 90 -8.34 -13.21 5.55
CA ALA A 90 -9.76 -13.27 5.22
C ALA A 90 -10.02 -13.30 3.71
N ASN A 91 -9.03 -12.93 2.89
CA ASN A 91 -9.10 -12.98 1.44
C ASN A 91 -8.81 -14.40 0.92
N ALA A 92 -9.78 -15.30 1.06
CA ALA A 92 -9.66 -16.68 0.56
C ALA A 92 -9.75 -16.81 -0.97
N ARG A 93 -9.83 -15.69 -1.71
CA ARG A 93 -9.95 -15.69 -3.18
C ARG A 93 -8.62 -15.87 -3.91
N TYR A 94 -7.51 -15.59 -3.25
CA TYR A 94 -6.17 -15.59 -3.87
C TYR A 94 -5.28 -16.56 -3.11
N SER A 95 -4.58 -17.42 -3.85
CA SER A 95 -3.48 -18.22 -3.29
C SER A 95 -2.26 -17.33 -3.01
N MET A 96 -1.26 -17.87 -2.30
CA MET A 96 0.00 -17.16 -2.10
C MET A 96 0.74 -16.86 -3.42
N ASP A 97 0.66 -17.77 -4.39
CA ASP A 97 1.27 -17.58 -5.71
C ASP A 97 0.53 -16.49 -6.49
N ASP A 98 -0.80 -16.46 -6.42
CA ASP A 98 -1.58 -15.38 -7.04
C ASP A 98 -1.23 -14.02 -6.41
N LEU A 99 -1.13 -13.96 -5.07
CA LEU A 99 -0.70 -12.75 -4.38
C LEU A 99 0.70 -12.32 -4.84
N TYR A 100 1.64 -13.25 -4.93
CA TYR A 100 2.99 -12.94 -5.44
C TYR A 100 2.94 -12.35 -6.84
N ASP A 101 2.18 -12.95 -7.77
CA ASP A 101 2.09 -12.49 -9.14
C ASP A 101 1.46 -11.09 -9.29
N HIS A 102 0.54 -10.73 -8.41
CA HIS A 102 -0.02 -9.37 -8.40
C HIS A 102 0.92 -8.36 -7.72
N TRP A 103 1.63 -8.77 -6.68
CA TRP A 103 2.47 -7.87 -5.88
C TRP A 103 3.89 -7.69 -6.42
N LYS A 104 4.37 -8.55 -7.33
CA LYS A 104 5.71 -8.41 -7.94
C LYS A 104 5.90 -7.09 -8.71
N ILE A 105 4.81 -6.44 -9.14
CA ILE A 105 4.83 -5.12 -9.76
C ILE A 105 5.54 -4.06 -8.91
N LEU A 106 5.53 -4.20 -7.57
CA LEU A 106 6.27 -3.30 -6.69
C LEU A 106 7.76 -3.32 -7.05
N ARG A 107 8.34 -4.49 -7.32
CA ARG A 107 9.75 -4.59 -7.71
C ARG A 107 10.00 -3.98 -9.09
N GLU A 108 9.14 -4.32 -10.04
CA GLU A 108 9.27 -3.87 -11.44
C GLU A 108 9.21 -2.34 -11.57
N LEU A 109 8.46 -1.67 -10.69
CA LEU A 109 8.33 -0.22 -10.67
C LEU A 109 9.30 0.49 -9.70
N SER A 110 9.96 -0.24 -8.80
CA SER A 110 10.93 0.31 -7.84
C SER A 110 12.37 0.27 -8.35
N ASP A 111 12.69 -0.67 -9.26
CA ASP A 111 14.02 -0.76 -9.84
C ASP A 111 14.24 0.42 -10.79
N PRO A 112 15.38 1.14 -10.71
CA PRO A 112 15.70 2.16 -11.70
C PRO A 112 15.74 1.49 -13.09
N PRO A 113 15.33 2.19 -14.18
CA PRO A 113 15.50 1.64 -15.51
C PRO A 113 16.97 1.25 -15.66
N CYS A 114 17.22 -0.03 -15.95
CA CYS A 114 18.56 -0.51 -16.28
C CYS A 114 19.09 0.41 -17.39
N ASN A 115 20.11 1.21 -17.09
CA ASN A 115 20.75 2.02 -18.10
C ASN A 115 21.70 1.11 -18.89
N PRO A 116 21.40 0.76 -20.16
CA PRO A 116 22.30 -0.07 -20.94
C PRO A 116 23.61 0.65 -21.30
N ALA A 117 23.77 1.94 -20.99
CA ALA A 117 24.94 2.74 -21.35
C ALA A 117 26.05 2.78 -20.27
N SER A 118 26.15 1.80 -19.38
CA SER A 118 27.23 1.70 -18.37
C SER A 118 28.17 0.51 -18.54
N LEU A 119 28.31 -0.01 -19.76
CA LEU A 119 29.38 -0.93 -20.17
C LEU A 119 30.31 -0.26 -21.17
#